data_AF-A0AAD0T666-F1
#
_entry.id   AF-A0AAD0T666-F1
#
_cell.length_a   1.000
_cell.length_b   1.000
_cell.length_c   1.000
_cell.angle_alpha   90.00
_cell.angle_beta   90.00
_cell.angle_gamma   90.00
#
_symmetry.space_group_name_H-M   'P 1'
#
loop_
_entity.id
_entity.type
_entity.pdbx_description
1 polymer ?
#
loop_
_entity_poly.entity_id
_entity_poly.type
_entity_poly.pdbx_seq_one_letter_code
_entity_poly.pdbx_strand_id
1 'polypeptide(L)'
;MSKKIAYFGHDLGYWDDLKKRFINTYHKEQFDFIDLKVDETTVNHSIYELFKFAPNVVYIDIKENDKASIDLARLLKKINFFSMVPVVALVTNVKEVMNLISDHLDFVFVKGVETHDIVYHPFMFKYPEIAESEEFAMGALEKPAPIKLKEIARVGYYGLSSMHVETANKIESGKLIEVEHHLPSDHMATKYFNVLKSGSEDIYYGSRYWLDLEYLYVDPAKKEDGSFSLNVEDLSEDELNKKLKLGKSLKKWVNENASYGSRKRTKLLMVDPDMSYFEDNKKHPDTYDFVFRINEKFDSEFKNITRIMPDIIVYSFPTFNEDTFVDTEDEDDKKKNSNPLSLDEPGKTVDVEGLSESAKKLEAFQRKQNAIFSELITRLKSFGADAPYLIILNCTKYTSKSFQDKYSYQYALVNPNKIGMNVLAQMIHQLEEKRLQKEEQDINAKIAALRKKDPMKYAKVNKTYFDPPKYFVSKKDEMSHALIIRDASLVEISESTCFFTTKEEIGYGNYYLTHPFNLAVKIVPQEGKLSVKEGDTYKYHGLIHAIGEKEKMRLRQFVNDVYTQHKKDEREKEAQEQQEANKRFIEEKEKARLEAEAAASAESESDEEKSSAQETQEKELTEDEKLMQSLEDTASKK
;
A
#
# COMPACT_ATOMS: atom_id res chain seq x y z
N MET A 1 -11.55 10.34 25.71
CA MET A 1 -10.77 11.45 25.11
C MET A 1 -11.41 11.82 23.78
N SER A 2 -11.53 13.12 23.49
CA SER A 2 -12.05 13.61 22.21
C SER A 2 -11.17 13.18 21.04
N LYS A 3 -11.78 12.80 19.91
CA LYS A 3 -11.11 12.47 18.65
C LYS A 3 -10.81 13.76 17.89
N LYS A 4 -9.55 13.99 17.59
CA LYS A 4 -9.07 15.26 17.03
C LYS A 4 -8.91 15.17 15.52
N ILE A 5 -9.55 16.03 14.76
CA ILE A 5 -9.51 16.03 13.30
C ILE A 5 -9.03 17.39 12.80
N ALA A 6 -7.98 17.39 11.97
CA ALA A 6 -7.42 18.60 11.39
C ALA A 6 -7.74 18.69 9.90
N TYR A 7 -8.01 19.90 9.42
CA TYR A 7 -8.24 20.21 8.00
C TYR A 7 -7.37 21.37 7.56
N PHE A 8 -6.65 21.20 6.44
CA PHE A 8 -5.95 22.25 5.74
C PHE A 8 -6.66 22.55 4.43
N GLY A 9 -7.24 23.74 4.30
CA GLY A 9 -7.87 24.10 3.05
C GLY A 9 -8.71 25.36 3.11
N HIS A 10 -9.29 25.69 1.97
CA HIS A 10 -10.09 26.91 1.80
C HIS A 10 -11.58 26.63 1.61
N ASP A 11 -11.97 25.38 1.37
CA ASP A 11 -13.36 24.99 1.13
C ASP A 11 -14.05 24.65 2.45
N LEU A 12 -14.42 25.70 3.18
CA LEU A 12 -15.06 25.55 4.48
C LEU A 12 -16.45 24.89 4.39
N GLY A 13 -17.14 25.03 3.25
CA GLY A 13 -18.43 24.37 3.03
C GLY A 13 -18.26 22.86 2.96
N TYR A 14 -17.30 22.38 2.16
CA TYR A 14 -16.98 20.95 2.10
C TYR A 14 -16.51 20.42 3.46
N TRP A 15 -15.71 21.22 4.19
CA TRP A 15 -15.27 20.85 5.52
C TRP A 15 -16.44 20.74 6.52
N ASP A 16 -17.40 21.65 6.47
CA ASP A 16 -18.62 21.58 7.31
C ASP A 16 -19.43 20.32 7.04
N ASP A 17 -19.50 19.87 5.79
CA ASP A 17 -20.19 18.63 5.43
C ASP A 17 -19.47 17.39 5.96
N LEU A 18 -18.13 17.36 5.93
CA LEU A 18 -17.34 16.31 6.56
C LEU A 18 -17.54 16.28 8.08
N LYS A 19 -17.54 17.44 8.75
CA LYS A 19 -17.79 17.54 10.20
C LYS A 19 -19.17 16.98 10.58
N LYS A 20 -20.21 17.39 9.85
CA LYS A 20 -21.58 16.86 10.06
C LYS A 20 -21.61 15.35 9.87
N ARG A 21 -20.93 14.83 8.85
CA ARG A 21 -20.86 13.38 8.60
C ARG A 21 -20.19 12.63 9.74
N PHE A 22 -19.05 13.10 10.25
CA PHE A 22 -18.40 12.51 11.44
C PHE A 22 -19.35 12.45 12.64
N ILE A 23 -20.00 13.58 12.96
CA ILE A 23 -20.92 13.68 14.11
C ILE A 23 -22.14 12.78 13.94
N ASN A 24 -22.70 12.71 12.73
CA ASN A 24 -23.90 11.91 12.46
C ASN A 24 -23.61 10.41 12.47
N THR A 25 -22.51 9.97 11.85
CA THR A 25 -22.12 8.56 11.81
C THR A 25 -21.66 8.10 13.19
N TYR A 26 -20.77 8.86 13.84
CA TYR A 26 -20.16 8.48 15.12
C TYR A 26 -20.72 9.28 16.30
N HIS A 27 -22.04 9.33 16.44
CA HIS A 27 -22.75 10.15 17.43
C HIS A 27 -22.39 9.88 18.91
N LYS A 28 -21.76 8.74 19.22
CA LYS A 28 -21.28 8.39 20.56
C LYS A 28 -19.87 8.92 20.87
N GLU A 29 -19.13 9.32 19.84
CA GLU A 29 -17.78 9.84 19.97
C GLU A 29 -17.80 11.37 20.11
N GLN A 30 -16.83 11.91 20.86
CA GLN A 30 -16.59 13.35 20.93
C GLN A 30 -15.53 13.73 19.92
N PHE A 31 -15.71 14.86 19.24
CA PHE A 31 -14.78 15.34 18.23
C PHE A 31 -14.33 16.78 18.49
N ASP A 32 -13.02 17.00 18.33
CA ASP A 32 -12.44 18.34 18.28
C ASP A 32 -11.95 18.59 16.85
N PHE A 33 -12.43 19.65 16.23
CA PHE A 33 -12.07 20.03 14.86
C PHE A 33 -11.19 21.27 14.88
N ILE A 34 -10.13 21.26 14.07
CA ILE A 34 -9.32 22.45 13.79
C ILE A 34 -9.19 22.65 12.28
N ASP A 35 -9.36 23.88 11.83
CA ASP A 35 -9.06 24.31 10.47
C ASP A 35 -7.81 25.19 10.47
N LEU A 36 -6.91 24.89 9.55
CA LEU A 36 -5.63 25.56 9.41
C LEU A 36 -5.43 25.97 7.95
N LYS A 37 -4.58 26.96 7.73
CA LYS A 37 -4.16 27.39 6.39
C LYS A 37 -2.68 27.11 6.24
N VAL A 38 -2.29 26.76 5.02
CA VAL A 38 -0.90 26.53 4.67
C VAL A 38 -0.54 27.28 3.40
N ASP A 39 0.64 27.89 3.42
CA ASP A 39 1.32 28.52 2.29
C ASP A 39 2.82 28.19 2.37
N GLU A 40 3.60 28.56 1.35
CA GLU A 40 5.02 28.22 1.27
C GLU A 40 5.85 28.73 2.47
N THR A 41 5.39 29.76 3.18
CA THR A 41 6.09 30.34 4.34
C THR A 41 5.65 29.76 5.68
N THR A 42 4.50 29.08 5.72
CA THR A 42 3.86 28.61 6.96
C THR A 42 3.89 27.09 7.14
N VAL A 43 4.29 26.30 6.12
CA VAL A 43 4.33 24.81 6.19
C VAL A 43 4.97 24.29 7.48
N ASN A 44 6.15 24.81 7.86
CA ASN A 44 6.83 24.35 9.07
C ASN A 44 6.02 24.68 10.34
N HIS A 45 5.49 25.90 10.44
CA HIS A 45 4.65 26.29 11.57
C HIS A 45 3.38 25.42 11.66
N SER A 46 2.75 25.12 10.53
CA SER A 46 1.60 24.21 10.47
C SER A 46 1.92 22.81 10.99
N ILE A 47 3.11 22.26 10.70
CA ILE A 47 3.56 20.98 11.25
C ILE A 47 3.69 21.07 12.79
N TYR A 48 4.22 22.17 13.30
CA TYR A 48 4.35 22.40 14.74
C TYR A 48 2.98 22.51 15.42
N GLU A 49 2.03 23.27 14.86
CA GLU A 49 0.66 23.36 15.37
C GLU A 49 -0.04 22.00 15.39
N LEU A 50 0.13 21.19 14.33
CA LEU A 50 -0.39 19.82 14.31
C LEU A 50 0.23 18.94 15.37
N PHE A 51 1.54 19.04 15.60
CA PHE A 51 2.21 18.29 16.65
C PHE A 51 1.63 18.62 18.04
N LYS A 52 1.38 19.90 18.32
CA LYS A 52 0.72 20.34 19.57
C LYS A 52 -0.73 19.90 19.66
N PHE A 53 -1.47 19.95 18.55
CA PHE A 53 -2.86 19.52 18.51
C PHE A 53 -3.01 18.01 18.68
N ALA A 54 -2.04 17.22 18.19
CA ALA A 54 -2.03 15.76 18.19
C ALA A 54 -3.26 15.13 17.49
N PRO A 55 -3.46 15.40 16.19
CA PRO A 55 -4.62 14.91 15.45
C PRO A 55 -4.65 13.40 15.33
N ASN A 56 -5.86 12.85 15.25
CA ASN A 56 -6.13 11.47 14.91
C ASN A 56 -6.34 11.27 13.41
N VAL A 57 -6.76 12.30 12.67
CA VAL A 57 -6.86 12.32 11.20
C VAL A 57 -6.47 13.72 10.70
N VAL A 58 -5.77 13.79 9.56
CA VAL A 58 -5.42 15.04 8.89
C VAL A 58 -5.93 15.04 7.45
N TYR A 59 -6.76 16.02 7.11
CA TYR A 59 -7.22 16.29 5.75
C TYR A 59 -6.44 17.47 5.16
N ILE A 60 -6.04 17.36 3.89
CA ILE A 60 -5.35 18.42 3.15
C ILE A 60 -6.07 18.58 1.81
N ASP A 61 -6.69 19.73 1.61
CA ASP A 61 -7.34 20.14 0.36
C ASP A 61 -6.28 20.70 -0.59
N ILE A 62 -5.89 19.89 -1.57
CA ILE A 62 -4.81 20.15 -2.50
C ILE A 62 -5.43 20.68 -3.80
N LYS A 63 -5.12 21.94 -4.10
CA LYS A 63 -5.43 22.54 -5.41
C LYS A 63 -4.35 22.14 -6.42
N GLU A 64 -4.70 22.24 -7.69
CA GLU A 64 -3.75 21.95 -8.78
C GLU A 64 -2.47 22.79 -8.62
N ASN A 65 -1.31 22.11 -8.60
CA ASN A 65 0.01 22.72 -8.38
C ASN A 65 0.22 23.40 -7.02
N ASP A 66 -0.55 23.07 -5.98
CA ASP A 66 -0.35 23.60 -4.62
C ASP A 66 0.87 22.99 -3.93
N LYS A 67 2.03 23.60 -4.19
CA LYS A 67 3.32 23.16 -3.67
C LYS A 67 3.36 23.13 -2.13
N ALA A 68 2.73 24.08 -1.45
CA ALA A 68 2.77 24.17 0.01
C ALA A 68 2.03 23.00 0.65
N SER A 69 0.83 22.68 0.17
CA SER A 69 0.03 21.56 0.64
C SER A 69 0.68 20.21 0.33
N ILE A 70 1.30 20.06 -0.85
CA ILE A 70 2.05 18.85 -1.22
C ILE A 70 3.29 18.69 -0.32
N ASP A 71 4.05 19.76 -0.06
CA ASP A 71 5.22 19.73 0.81
C ASP A 71 4.82 19.41 2.26
N LEU A 72 3.71 19.98 2.77
CA LEU A 72 3.14 19.63 4.08
C LEU A 72 2.83 18.14 4.15
N ALA A 73 2.03 17.61 3.23
CA ALA A 73 1.60 16.22 3.22
C ALA A 73 2.80 15.25 3.21
N ARG A 74 3.79 15.53 2.37
CA ARG A 74 5.02 14.74 2.26
C ARG A 74 5.86 14.79 3.53
N LEU A 75 5.97 15.95 4.18
CA LEU A 75 6.75 16.09 5.41
C LEU A 75 6.09 15.36 6.58
N LEU A 76 4.76 15.41 6.70
CA LEU A 76 4.03 14.68 7.74
C LEU A 76 4.35 13.18 7.69
N LYS A 77 4.29 12.55 6.51
CA LYS A 77 4.58 11.11 6.38
C LYS A 77 6.05 10.71 6.63
N LYS A 78 6.98 11.67 6.71
CA LYS A 78 8.38 11.43 7.07
C LYS A 78 8.67 11.57 8.56
N ILE A 79 7.76 12.19 9.33
CA ILE A 79 7.90 12.40 10.76
C ILE A 79 7.23 11.23 11.49
N ASN A 80 7.95 10.59 12.39
CA ASN A 80 7.50 9.40 13.09
C ASN A 80 6.16 9.59 13.83
N PHE A 81 5.96 10.74 14.49
CA PHE A 81 4.70 11.10 15.15
C PHE A 81 3.44 10.89 14.26
N PHE A 82 3.51 11.26 12.99
CA PHE A 82 2.38 11.18 12.06
C PHE A 82 2.35 9.88 11.23
N SER A 83 3.28 8.94 11.47
CA SER A 83 3.35 7.69 10.71
C SER A 83 2.05 6.88 10.77
N MET A 84 1.42 6.85 11.96
CA MET A 84 0.14 6.19 12.26
C MET A 84 -1.07 7.15 12.30
N VAL A 85 -0.88 8.39 11.84
CA VAL A 85 -1.98 9.34 11.63
C VAL A 85 -2.33 9.28 10.14
N PRO A 86 -3.56 8.90 9.77
CA PRO A 86 -4.00 8.92 8.38
C PRO A 86 -3.94 10.36 7.85
N VAL A 87 -3.16 10.54 6.77
CA VAL A 87 -3.10 11.79 6.01
C VAL A 87 -3.88 11.60 4.72
N VAL A 88 -4.93 12.41 4.56
CA VAL A 88 -5.89 12.33 3.47
C VAL A 88 -5.74 13.55 2.57
N ALA A 89 -5.41 13.33 1.30
CA ALA A 89 -5.48 14.38 0.29
C ALA A 89 -6.88 14.43 -0.33
N LEU A 90 -7.43 15.64 -0.42
CA LEU A 90 -8.64 15.94 -1.18
C LEU A 90 -8.20 16.71 -2.43
N VAL A 91 -8.42 16.14 -3.61
CA VAL A 91 -7.99 16.72 -4.89
C VAL A 91 -9.21 16.98 -5.78
N THR A 92 -9.06 17.87 -6.76
CA THR A 92 -10.12 18.13 -7.74
C THR A 92 -10.09 17.18 -8.94
N ASN A 93 -8.96 16.50 -9.19
CA ASN A 93 -8.79 15.62 -10.34
C ASN A 93 -7.83 14.44 -10.04
N VAL A 94 -7.88 13.42 -10.89
CA VAL A 94 -7.13 12.17 -10.71
C VAL A 94 -5.64 12.30 -11.07
N LYS A 95 -5.20 13.36 -11.76
CA LYS A 95 -3.82 13.44 -12.30
C LYS A 95 -2.75 13.43 -11.20
N GLU A 96 -3.04 14.02 -10.05
CA GLU A 96 -2.07 14.14 -8.96
C GLU A 96 -2.02 12.89 -8.05
N VAL A 97 -2.95 11.95 -8.22
CA VAL A 97 -3.11 10.78 -7.35
C VAL A 97 -1.82 9.97 -7.23
N MET A 98 -1.20 9.62 -8.35
CA MET A 98 -0.02 8.74 -8.34
C MET A 98 1.15 9.38 -7.60
N ASN A 99 1.35 10.70 -7.77
CA ASN A 99 2.39 11.45 -7.10
C ASN A 99 2.17 11.50 -5.59
N LEU A 100 0.94 11.76 -5.17
CA LEU A 100 0.56 11.82 -3.76
C LEU A 100 0.68 10.46 -3.07
N ILE A 101 0.25 9.39 -3.73
CA ILE A 101 0.44 8.02 -3.20
C ILE A 101 1.93 7.66 -3.14
N SER A 102 2.73 8.07 -4.14
CA SER A 102 4.20 7.86 -4.13
C SER A 102 4.91 8.62 -3.01
N ASP A 103 4.32 9.71 -2.52
CA ASP A 103 4.76 10.46 -1.34
C ASP A 103 4.20 9.86 -0.02
N HIS A 104 3.67 8.63 -0.07
CA HIS A 104 3.19 7.80 1.04
C HIS A 104 1.94 8.31 1.76
N LEU A 105 1.13 9.16 1.12
CA LEU A 105 -0.18 9.53 1.67
C LEU A 105 -1.07 8.29 1.82
N ASP A 106 -1.87 8.27 2.89
CA ASP A 106 -2.68 7.09 3.20
C ASP A 106 -3.88 6.99 2.29
N PHE A 107 -4.54 8.11 2.02
CA PHE A 107 -5.70 8.19 1.13
C PHE A 107 -5.61 9.43 0.25
N VAL A 108 -6.10 9.28 -0.98
CA VAL A 108 -6.29 10.39 -1.92
C VAL A 108 -7.70 10.27 -2.46
N PHE A 109 -8.53 11.28 -2.25
CA PHE A 109 -9.91 11.31 -2.72
C PHE A 109 -10.10 12.45 -3.71
N VAL A 110 -10.78 12.14 -4.81
CA VAL A 110 -11.28 13.18 -5.70
C VAL A 110 -12.56 13.72 -5.09
N LYS A 111 -12.62 15.04 -4.84
CA LYS A 111 -13.78 15.69 -4.24
C LYS A 111 -15.01 15.46 -5.11
N GLY A 112 -16.08 14.98 -4.48
CA GLY A 112 -17.38 14.77 -5.08
C GLY A 112 -18.47 14.90 -4.03
N VAL A 113 -19.73 14.72 -4.45
CA VAL A 113 -20.90 14.85 -3.56
C VAL A 113 -20.91 13.79 -2.46
N GLU A 114 -20.37 12.60 -2.74
CA GLU A 114 -20.38 11.49 -1.79
C GLU A 114 -19.18 11.55 -0.84
N THR A 115 -19.46 11.76 0.44
CA THR A 115 -18.44 11.95 1.49
C THR A 115 -18.25 10.75 2.41
N HIS A 116 -18.97 9.64 2.18
CA HIS A 116 -18.89 8.43 3.02
C HIS A 116 -17.45 7.96 3.21
N ASP A 117 -16.79 7.56 2.12
CA ASP A 117 -15.46 6.93 2.14
C ASP A 117 -14.39 7.88 2.68
N ILE A 118 -14.58 9.18 2.44
CA ILE A 118 -13.70 10.25 2.90
C ILE A 118 -13.66 10.32 4.42
N VAL A 119 -14.76 9.97 5.10
CA VAL A 119 -14.86 9.88 6.55
C VAL A 119 -14.56 8.47 7.04
N TYR A 120 -15.19 7.46 6.45
CA TYR A 120 -15.10 6.07 6.89
C TYR A 120 -13.69 5.50 6.77
N HIS A 121 -12.98 5.68 5.64
CA HIS A 121 -11.67 5.06 5.43
C HIS A 121 -10.59 5.51 6.41
N PRO A 122 -10.32 6.82 6.59
CA PRO A 122 -9.33 7.24 7.58
C PRO A 122 -9.76 6.91 9.01
N PHE A 123 -11.06 6.90 9.31
CA PHE A 123 -11.54 6.52 10.64
C PHE A 123 -11.37 5.01 10.90
N MET A 124 -11.73 4.15 9.95
CA MET A 124 -11.49 2.71 9.99
C MET A 124 -9.99 2.37 10.10
N PHE A 125 -9.14 3.10 9.37
CA PHE A 125 -7.70 2.94 9.47
C PHE A 125 -7.17 3.22 10.88
N LYS A 126 -7.77 4.18 11.58
CA LYS A 126 -7.33 4.61 12.92
C LYS A 126 -8.00 3.86 14.07
N TYR A 127 -9.28 3.56 13.93
CA TYR A 127 -10.17 3.02 14.96
C TYR A 127 -11.01 1.85 14.40
N PRO A 128 -10.38 0.73 14.00
CA PRO A 128 -11.08 -0.36 13.33
C PRO A 128 -12.17 -1.02 14.18
N GLU A 129 -12.05 -0.96 15.50
CA GLU A 129 -13.02 -1.55 16.45
C GLU A 129 -14.31 -0.73 16.60
N ILE A 130 -14.28 0.56 16.23
CA ILE A 130 -15.39 1.51 16.41
C ILE A 130 -15.97 1.96 15.06
N ALA A 131 -15.24 1.77 13.97
CA ALA A 131 -15.66 2.21 12.66
C ALA A 131 -16.96 1.51 12.21
N GLU A 132 -17.93 2.31 11.79
CA GLU A 132 -19.22 1.86 11.30
C GLU A 132 -19.22 2.05 9.79
N SER A 133 -19.27 0.95 9.04
CA SER A 133 -19.45 0.99 7.58
C SER A 133 -20.93 1.19 7.28
N GLU A 134 -21.25 2.06 6.32
CA GLU A 134 -22.56 1.95 5.66
C GLU A 134 -22.65 0.59 4.95
N GLU A 135 -23.86 0.02 4.90
CA GLU A 135 -24.17 -1.27 4.26
C GLU A 135 -24.05 -1.15 2.74
N PHE A 136 -22.83 -0.97 2.21
CA PHE A 136 -22.59 -1.23 0.81
C PHE A 136 -22.71 -2.73 0.56
N ALA A 137 -23.48 -3.07 -0.46
CA ALA A 137 -23.61 -4.44 -0.91
C ALA A 137 -22.21 -4.95 -1.35
N MET A 138 -21.70 -5.98 -0.69
CA MET A 138 -20.51 -6.74 -1.08
C MET A 138 -20.81 -7.80 -2.15
N GLY A 139 -20.40 -7.55 -3.39
CA GLY A 139 -20.50 -8.52 -4.47
C GLY A 139 -19.42 -9.58 -4.35
N ALA A 140 -19.79 -10.80 -3.94
CA ALA A 140 -18.90 -11.95 -3.99
C ALA A 140 -18.85 -12.52 -5.41
N LEU A 141 -17.65 -12.68 -5.96
CA LEU A 141 -17.49 -13.30 -7.27
C LEU A 141 -17.58 -14.83 -7.14
N GLU A 142 -18.36 -15.47 -8.01
CA GLU A 142 -18.51 -16.94 -8.01
C GLU A 142 -17.16 -17.67 -8.18
N LYS A 143 -16.26 -17.05 -8.96
CA LYS A 143 -14.88 -17.47 -9.11
C LYS A 143 -13.98 -16.26 -8.94
N PRO A 144 -12.88 -16.36 -8.16
CA PRO A 144 -11.93 -15.27 -8.04
C PRO A 144 -11.45 -14.81 -9.42
N ALA A 145 -11.66 -13.53 -9.74
CA ALA A 145 -11.29 -12.98 -11.03
C ALA A 145 -9.78 -12.68 -11.06
N PRO A 146 -9.02 -13.14 -12.06
CA PRO A 146 -7.58 -12.85 -12.14
C PRO A 146 -7.36 -11.34 -12.37
N ILE A 147 -6.50 -10.74 -11.57
CA ILE A 147 -6.16 -9.33 -11.63
C ILE A 147 -4.63 -9.15 -11.59
N LYS A 148 -4.17 -7.97 -12.02
CA LYS A 148 -2.81 -7.51 -11.76
C LYS A 148 -2.85 -6.52 -10.60
N LEU A 149 -2.03 -6.79 -9.59
CA LEU A 149 -1.75 -5.90 -8.49
C LEU A 149 -0.51 -5.08 -8.83
N LYS A 150 -0.63 -3.76 -8.94
CA LYS A 150 0.48 -2.86 -9.23
C LYS A 150 0.92 -2.14 -7.97
N GLU A 151 2.14 -2.41 -7.54
CA GLU A 151 2.79 -1.69 -6.46
C GLU A 151 3.55 -0.50 -7.00
N ILE A 152 3.40 0.66 -6.36
CA ILE A 152 4.19 1.85 -6.69
C ILE A 152 5.59 1.74 -6.10
N ALA A 153 6.60 1.88 -6.96
CA ALA A 153 8.00 1.98 -6.59
C ALA A 153 8.59 3.32 -7.03
N ARG A 154 9.48 3.88 -6.20
CA ARG A 154 10.16 5.14 -6.46
C ARG A 154 11.52 4.88 -7.08
N VAL A 155 11.74 5.38 -8.30
CA VAL A 155 13.06 5.26 -8.95
C VAL A 155 14.00 6.30 -8.36
N GLY A 156 15.11 5.84 -7.78
CA GLY A 156 16.14 6.71 -7.23
C GLY A 156 17.12 7.19 -8.30
N TYR A 157 17.60 6.27 -9.13
CA TYR A 157 18.50 6.57 -10.23
C TYR A 157 18.52 5.47 -11.29
N TYR A 158 18.94 5.84 -12.49
CA TYR A 158 19.29 4.94 -13.58
C TYR A 158 20.82 4.80 -13.66
N GLY A 159 21.32 3.58 -13.54
CA GLY A 159 22.73 3.23 -13.71
C GLY A 159 23.03 2.69 -15.11
N LEU A 160 24.28 2.32 -15.36
CA LEU A 160 24.70 1.81 -16.68
C LEU A 160 24.16 0.40 -17.02
N SER A 161 23.73 -0.37 -16.02
CA SER A 161 23.25 -1.76 -16.18
C SER A 161 22.06 -2.10 -15.29
N SER A 162 21.65 -1.19 -14.40
CA SER A 162 20.52 -1.40 -13.51
C SER A 162 19.79 -0.12 -13.15
N MET A 163 18.52 -0.25 -12.80
CA MET A 163 17.68 0.79 -12.22
C MET A 163 17.55 0.56 -10.72
N HIS A 164 17.79 1.58 -9.90
CA HIS A 164 17.61 1.49 -8.46
C HIS A 164 16.21 2.00 -8.07
N VAL A 165 15.43 1.17 -7.40
CA VAL A 165 14.06 1.51 -6.97
C VAL A 165 13.84 1.24 -5.49
N GLU A 166 12.99 2.04 -4.88
CA GLU A 166 12.51 1.88 -3.51
C GLU A 166 11.04 1.41 -3.50
N THR A 167 10.74 0.37 -2.72
CA THR A 167 9.49 -0.41 -2.77
C THR A 167 9.02 -0.78 -1.35
N ALA A 168 7.71 -1.01 -1.20
CA ALA A 168 7.11 -1.46 0.05
C ALA A 168 7.36 -2.95 0.33
N ASN A 169 7.57 -3.76 -0.72
CA ASN A 169 7.75 -5.21 -0.61
C ASN A 169 9.18 -5.65 -0.87
N LYS A 170 9.62 -6.66 -0.13
CA LYS A 170 10.90 -7.31 -0.39
C LYS A 170 10.75 -8.25 -1.57
N ILE A 171 11.72 -8.21 -2.48
CA ILE A 171 11.86 -9.20 -3.56
C ILE A 171 13.26 -9.77 -3.50
N GLU A 172 13.36 -11.08 -3.63
CA GLU A 172 14.64 -11.80 -3.56
C GLU A 172 15.46 -11.63 -4.83
N SER A 173 16.78 -11.58 -4.67
CA SER A 173 17.73 -11.58 -5.79
C SER A 173 17.55 -12.81 -6.68
N GLY A 174 17.69 -12.62 -8.00
CA GLY A 174 17.53 -13.64 -9.03
C GLY A 174 16.10 -13.83 -9.53
N LYS A 175 15.10 -13.17 -8.93
CA LYS A 175 13.72 -13.22 -9.42
C LYS A 175 13.56 -12.34 -10.67
N LEU A 176 12.88 -12.89 -11.67
CA LEU A 176 12.36 -12.14 -12.82
C LEU A 176 11.04 -11.48 -12.43
N ILE A 177 10.93 -10.17 -12.63
CA ILE A 177 9.73 -9.40 -12.31
C ILE A 177 9.28 -8.55 -13.50
N GLU A 178 7.98 -8.26 -13.56
CA GLU A 178 7.40 -7.32 -14.52
C GLU A 178 7.26 -5.94 -13.87
N VAL A 179 7.74 -4.91 -14.57
CA VAL A 179 7.76 -3.52 -14.10
C VAL A 179 7.31 -2.59 -15.22
N GLU A 180 6.26 -1.81 -14.98
CA GLU A 180 5.94 -0.68 -15.86
C GLU A 180 6.83 0.51 -15.50
N HIS A 181 7.52 1.08 -16.48
CA HIS A 181 8.47 2.17 -16.29
C HIS A 181 8.35 3.19 -17.42
N HIS A 182 8.97 4.36 -17.21
CA HIS A 182 8.97 5.46 -18.18
C HIS A 182 10.26 5.57 -19.01
N LEU A 183 11.15 4.57 -18.99
CA LEU A 183 12.28 4.54 -19.93
C LEU A 183 11.77 4.52 -21.39
N PRO A 184 12.36 5.35 -22.28
CA PRO A 184 12.05 5.34 -23.70
C PRO A 184 12.22 3.95 -24.35
N SER A 185 11.36 3.61 -25.32
CA SER A 185 11.36 2.30 -25.99
C SER A 185 12.61 2.04 -26.85
N ASP A 186 13.32 3.10 -27.24
CA ASP A 186 14.63 3.07 -27.91
C ASP A 186 15.81 2.94 -26.93
N HIS A 187 15.52 2.81 -25.63
CA HIS A 187 16.47 2.47 -24.57
C HIS A 187 16.11 1.14 -23.89
N MET A 188 14.82 0.84 -23.73
CA MET A 188 14.31 -0.36 -23.06
C MET A 188 13.01 -0.82 -23.74
N ALA A 189 13.03 -2.00 -24.37
CA ALA A 189 11.88 -2.51 -25.13
C ALA A 189 11.07 -3.59 -24.38
N THR A 190 11.43 -3.90 -23.13
CA THR A 190 10.77 -4.92 -22.30
C THR A 190 10.32 -4.33 -20.98
N LYS A 191 9.30 -4.95 -20.38
CA LYS A 191 8.87 -4.70 -19.00
C LYS A 191 9.55 -5.61 -17.98
N TYR A 192 10.37 -6.56 -18.41
CA TYR A 192 10.96 -7.55 -17.52
C TYR A 192 12.34 -7.13 -17.00
N PHE A 193 12.55 -7.34 -15.70
CA PHE A 193 13.79 -7.05 -15.00
C PHE A 193 14.19 -8.22 -14.13
N ASN A 194 15.50 -8.44 -14.02
CA ASN A 194 16.04 -9.38 -13.03
C ASN A 194 16.44 -8.61 -11.77
N VAL A 195 16.05 -9.10 -10.59
CA VAL A 195 16.44 -8.48 -9.32
C VAL A 195 17.89 -8.85 -9.02
N LEU A 196 18.82 -7.90 -9.10
CA LEU A 196 20.23 -8.15 -8.76
C LEU A 196 20.42 -8.23 -7.26
N LYS A 197 19.90 -7.22 -6.56
CA LYS A 197 20.10 -7.02 -5.13
C LYS A 197 18.86 -6.42 -4.52
N SER A 198 18.67 -6.70 -3.24
CA SER A 198 17.68 -6.03 -2.42
C SER A 198 18.23 -5.74 -1.02
N GLY A 199 17.66 -4.73 -0.37
CA GLY A 199 18.03 -4.34 0.99
C GLY A 199 16.93 -3.55 1.68
N SER A 200 17.11 -3.29 2.98
CA SER A 200 16.17 -2.53 3.83
C SER A 200 16.85 -1.35 4.56
N GLU A 201 18.11 -1.10 4.24
CA GLU A 201 18.98 -0.07 4.84
C GLU A 201 19.35 0.98 3.78
N ASP A 202 19.89 2.12 4.19
CA ASP A 202 20.27 3.24 3.31
C ASP A 202 19.09 3.85 2.51
N ILE A 203 17.86 3.78 3.04
CA ILE A 203 16.63 4.27 2.38
C ILE A 203 16.62 5.81 2.24
N TYR A 204 16.19 6.31 1.08
CA TYR A 204 16.08 7.73 0.73
C TYR A 204 14.65 8.26 0.72
N TYR A 205 13.71 7.55 0.09
CA TYR A 205 12.34 8.03 -0.13
C TYR A 205 11.34 7.57 0.92
N GLY A 206 11.78 6.78 1.89
CA GLY A 206 10.94 6.34 3.00
C GLY A 206 10.15 5.07 2.70
N SER A 207 10.52 4.32 1.66
CA SER A 207 10.01 2.96 1.42
C SER A 207 10.69 1.95 2.34
N ARG A 208 10.20 0.71 2.39
CA ARG A 208 10.71 -0.31 3.33
C ARG A 208 11.94 -1.02 2.82
N TYR A 209 12.01 -1.20 1.50
CA TYR A 209 13.07 -1.91 0.82
C TYR A 209 13.52 -1.14 -0.41
N TRP A 210 14.69 -1.50 -0.92
CA TRP A 210 15.16 -1.10 -2.24
C TRP A 210 15.57 -2.32 -3.05
N LEU A 211 15.49 -2.19 -4.38
CA LEU A 211 15.90 -3.19 -5.36
C LEU A 211 16.84 -2.54 -6.38
N ASP A 212 17.89 -3.26 -6.77
CA ASP A 212 18.63 -2.98 -8.00
C ASP A 212 18.13 -3.92 -9.10
N LEU A 213 17.50 -3.35 -10.12
CA LEU A 213 16.84 -4.07 -11.22
C LEU A 213 17.72 -4.06 -12.47
N GLU A 214 18.20 -5.23 -12.88
CA GLU A 214 19.01 -5.40 -14.09
C GLU A 214 18.20 -5.16 -15.37
N TYR A 215 18.80 -4.45 -16.33
CA TYR A 215 18.21 -4.28 -17.65
C TYR A 215 18.36 -5.53 -18.52
N LEU A 216 17.23 -6.05 -19.01
CA LEU A 216 17.20 -7.11 -20.03
C LEU A 216 17.18 -6.55 -21.47
N TYR A 217 16.77 -5.29 -21.65
CA TYR A 217 16.63 -4.52 -22.90
C TYR A 217 15.57 -5.03 -23.88
N VAL A 218 15.43 -6.34 -24.04
CA VAL A 218 14.40 -7.01 -24.85
C VAL A 218 13.73 -8.09 -24.00
N ASP A 219 12.55 -8.55 -24.44
CA ASP A 219 11.82 -9.59 -23.70
C ASP A 219 12.68 -10.87 -23.60
N PRO A 220 12.66 -11.55 -22.44
CA PRO A 220 13.32 -12.83 -22.32
C PRO A 220 12.61 -13.88 -23.20
N ALA A 221 13.39 -14.83 -23.73
CA ALA A 221 12.87 -15.86 -24.61
C ALA A 221 11.85 -16.73 -23.87
N LYS A 222 10.72 -17.07 -24.51
CA LYS A 222 9.73 -17.99 -23.92
C LYS A 222 10.08 -19.43 -24.29
N LYS A 223 10.10 -20.31 -23.29
CA LYS A 223 10.22 -21.75 -23.45
C LYS A 223 8.88 -22.38 -23.78
N GLU A 224 8.89 -23.62 -24.25
CA GLU A 224 7.69 -24.38 -24.62
C GLU A 224 6.73 -24.59 -23.43
N ASP A 225 7.25 -24.65 -22.21
CA ASP A 225 6.46 -24.74 -20.97
C ASP A 225 5.86 -23.40 -20.51
N GLY A 226 6.08 -22.32 -21.28
CA GLY A 226 5.63 -20.97 -20.98
C GLY A 226 6.53 -20.20 -19.99
N SER A 227 7.60 -20.82 -19.47
CA SER A 227 8.59 -20.13 -18.64
C SER A 227 9.52 -19.25 -19.48
N PHE A 228 10.20 -18.31 -18.83
CA PHE A 228 11.16 -17.43 -19.50
C PHE A 228 12.59 -17.98 -19.36
N SER A 229 13.35 -17.95 -20.45
CA SER A 229 14.80 -18.14 -20.47
C SER A 229 15.51 -16.79 -20.45
N LEU A 230 16.51 -16.68 -19.57
CA LEU A 230 17.40 -15.52 -19.49
C LEU A 230 18.70 -15.72 -20.28
N ASN A 231 18.89 -16.89 -20.89
CA ASN A 231 20.06 -17.17 -21.71
C ASN A 231 20.00 -16.32 -22.99
N VAL A 232 21.14 -15.75 -23.35
CA VAL A 232 21.24 -14.86 -24.49
C VAL A 232 21.24 -15.65 -25.80
N GLU A 233 21.69 -16.90 -25.74
CA GLU A 233 21.74 -17.86 -26.86
C GLU A 233 20.35 -18.28 -27.33
N ASP A 234 19.33 -18.15 -26.48
CA ASP A 234 17.94 -18.47 -26.80
C ASP A 234 17.23 -17.32 -27.53
N LEU A 235 17.88 -16.16 -27.68
CA LEU A 235 17.36 -15.03 -28.45
C LEU A 235 17.64 -15.21 -29.94
N SER A 236 16.72 -14.73 -30.78
CA SER A 236 17.00 -14.61 -32.22
C SER A 236 18.13 -13.62 -32.50
N GLU A 237 18.79 -13.76 -33.66
CA GLU A 237 19.87 -12.85 -34.06
C GLU A 237 19.41 -11.38 -34.10
N ASP A 238 18.17 -11.13 -34.55
CA ASP A 238 17.57 -9.80 -34.58
C ASP A 238 17.35 -9.23 -33.17
N GLU A 239 16.85 -10.03 -32.24
CA GLU A 239 16.66 -9.64 -30.84
C GLU A 239 18.00 -9.38 -30.15
N LEU A 240 19.02 -10.20 -30.43
CA LEU A 240 20.37 -10.00 -29.91
C LEU A 240 20.96 -8.68 -30.42
N ASN A 241 20.85 -8.40 -31.72
CA ASN A 241 21.28 -7.14 -32.31
C ASN A 241 20.53 -5.94 -31.71
N LYS A 242 19.22 -6.07 -31.52
CA LYS A 242 18.38 -5.07 -30.86
C LYS A 242 18.83 -4.83 -29.41
N LYS A 243 19.03 -5.89 -28.62
CA LYS A 243 19.54 -5.85 -27.24
C LYS A 243 20.86 -5.11 -27.15
N LEU A 244 21.81 -5.42 -28.03
CA LEU A 244 23.11 -4.75 -28.08
C LEU A 244 22.99 -3.26 -28.44
N LYS A 245 22.11 -2.91 -29.38
CA LYS A 245 21.85 -1.51 -29.78
C LYS A 245 21.21 -0.71 -28.64
N LEU A 246 20.15 -1.24 -28.04
CA LEU A 246 19.46 -0.62 -26.90
C LEU A 246 20.39 -0.45 -25.71
N GLY A 247 21.20 -1.46 -25.38
CA GLY A 247 22.18 -1.36 -24.29
C GLY A 247 23.25 -0.31 -24.50
N LYS A 248 23.73 -0.10 -25.74
CA LYS A 248 24.63 1.03 -26.07
C LYS A 248 23.91 2.36 -25.95
N SER A 249 22.65 2.44 -26.42
CA SER A 249 21.82 3.63 -26.37
C SER A 249 21.56 4.10 -24.94
N LEU A 250 21.07 3.19 -24.08
CA LEU A 250 20.80 3.48 -22.66
C LEU A 250 22.07 3.91 -21.91
N LYS A 251 23.20 3.21 -22.12
CA LYS A 251 24.48 3.59 -21.50
C LYS A 251 24.92 4.99 -21.93
N LYS A 252 24.76 5.33 -23.20
CA LYS A 252 25.05 6.69 -23.69
C LYS A 252 24.14 7.72 -23.02
N TRP A 253 22.83 7.45 -23.00
CA TRP A 253 21.83 8.32 -22.37
C TRP A 253 22.12 8.56 -20.88
N VAL A 254 22.45 7.51 -20.11
CA VAL A 254 22.82 7.66 -18.68
C VAL A 254 24.07 8.53 -18.51
N ASN A 255 25.09 8.34 -19.34
CA ASN A 255 26.31 9.16 -19.27
C ASN A 255 26.05 10.64 -19.61
N GLU A 256 25.23 10.90 -20.63
CA GLU A 256 24.84 12.26 -21.01
C GLU A 256 24.01 12.94 -19.92
N ASN A 257 23.24 12.17 -19.16
CA ASN A 257 22.37 12.70 -18.11
C ASN A 257 22.96 12.68 -16.70
N ALA A 258 24.12 12.05 -16.49
CA ALA A 258 24.73 11.88 -15.17
C ALA A 258 25.06 13.21 -14.46
N SER A 259 25.17 14.33 -15.19
CA SER A 259 25.41 15.66 -14.63
C SER A 259 24.15 16.43 -14.21
N TYR A 260 22.95 16.03 -14.67
CA TYR A 260 21.72 16.80 -14.40
C TYR A 260 21.16 16.60 -12.98
N GLY A 261 21.70 15.66 -12.23
CA GLY A 261 21.29 15.41 -10.85
C GLY A 261 22.40 14.72 -10.07
N SER A 262 22.51 15.06 -8.79
CA SER A 262 23.45 14.43 -7.86
C SER A 262 22.72 13.83 -6.67
N ARG A 263 23.21 12.69 -6.17
CA ARG A 263 22.81 12.13 -4.89
C ARG A 263 23.05 13.16 -3.78
N LYS A 264 22.08 13.36 -2.90
CA LYS A 264 22.33 13.94 -1.58
C LYS A 264 23.13 12.94 -0.76
N ARG A 265 24.45 13.17 -0.63
CA ARG A 265 25.37 12.19 -0.05
C ARG A 265 25.20 12.10 1.46
N THR A 266 25.21 13.25 2.13
CA THR A 266 25.09 13.30 3.58
C THR A 266 23.65 13.17 4.06
N LYS A 267 23.46 12.41 5.14
CA LYS A 267 22.17 12.20 5.82
C LYS A 267 22.22 12.68 7.26
N LEU A 268 21.34 13.62 7.58
CA LEU A 268 21.10 14.13 8.92
C LEU A 268 19.80 13.54 9.49
N LEU A 269 19.89 12.94 10.67
CA LEU A 269 18.73 12.62 11.51
C LEU A 269 18.73 13.53 12.73
N MET A 270 17.74 14.40 12.86
CA MET A 270 17.49 15.17 14.07
C MET A 270 16.40 14.49 14.89
N VAL A 271 16.64 14.35 16.18
CA VAL A 271 15.65 13.99 17.18
C VAL A 271 15.40 15.20 18.04
N ASP A 272 14.20 15.75 17.93
CA ASP A 272 13.77 16.99 18.58
C ASP A 272 12.42 16.76 19.27
N PRO A 273 12.42 16.38 20.57
CA PRO A 273 11.21 16.04 21.32
C PRO A 273 10.16 17.15 21.36
N ASP A 274 10.61 18.41 21.31
CA ASP A 274 9.72 19.57 21.33
C ASP A 274 9.29 20.00 19.93
N MET A 275 9.85 19.39 18.87
CA MET A 275 9.68 19.76 17.47
C MET A 275 9.96 21.26 17.20
N SER A 276 10.83 21.84 18.02
CA SER A 276 11.24 23.24 18.00
C SER A 276 11.85 23.68 16.66
N TYR A 277 12.44 22.77 15.89
CA TYR A 277 12.88 23.06 14.53
C TYR A 277 11.76 23.72 13.70
N PHE A 278 10.55 23.14 13.75
CA PHE A 278 9.41 23.55 12.94
C PHE A 278 8.80 24.87 13.42
N GLU A 279 8.97 25.20 14.70
CA GLU A 279 8.61 26.49 15.28
C GLU A 279 9.61 27.59 14.91
N ASP A 280 10.92 27.30 15.07
CA ASP A 280 11.99 28.30 15.00
C ASP A 280 12.47 28.58 13.55
N ASN A 281 12.27 27.65 12.61
CA ASN A 281 12.88 27.71 11.27
C ASN A 281 11.83 27.75 10.15
N LYS A 282 12.02 28.66 9.18
CA LYS A 282 11.18 28.76 7.98
C LYS A 282 11.57 27.80 6.85
N LYS A 283 12.84 27.43 6.75
CA LYS A 283 13.35 26.60 5.65
C LYS A 283 12.87 25.15 5.76
N HIS A 284 12.32 24.58 4.69
CA HIS A 284 11.85 23.18 4.74
C HIS A 284 13.01 22.17 4.76
N PRO A 285 12.89 21.06 5.50
CA PRO A 285 13.92 20.01 5.54
C PRO A 285 14.32 19.45 4.17
N ASP A 286 13.39 19.36 3.22
CA ASP A 286 13.67 18.80 1.89
C ASP A 286 14.49 19.75 0.98
N THR A 287 14.60 21.04 1.33
CA THR A 287 15.29 22.08 0.53
C THR A 287 16.79 22.18 0.79
N TYR A 288 17.30 21.49 1.81
CA TYR A 288 18.74 21.34 2.00
C TYR A 288 19.32 20.40 0.93
N ASP A 289 20.58 20.54 0.60
CA ASP A 289 21.33 19.69 -0.33
C ASP A 289 21.80 18.37 0.28
N PHE A 290 21.59 18.18 1.59
CA PHE A 290 21.68 16.89 2.28
C PHE A 290 20.29 16.31 2.58
N VAL A 291 20.22 15.01 2.87
CA VAL A 291 18.98 14.37 3.35
C VAL A 291 18.75 14.79 4.78
N PHE A 292 17.60 15.37 5.07
CA PHE A 292 17.25 15.76 6.44
C PHE A 292 15.97 15.04 6.89
N ARG A 293 16.07 14.34 8.02
CA ARG A 293 14.97 13.69 8.73
C ARG A 293 14.86 14.26 10.14
N ILE A 294 13.64 14.50 10.59
CA ILE A 294 13.35 15.05 11.92
C ILE A 294 12.27 14.17 12.54
N ASN A 295 12.51 13.71 13.76
CA ASN A 295 11.55 12.94 14.55
C ASN A 295 11.48 13.50 15.98
N GLU A 296 10.35 13.31 16.62
CA GLU A 296 10.13 13.68 18.03
C GLU A 296 10.89 12.76 19.00
N LYS A 297 11.18 11.53 18.59
CA LYS A 297 11.90 10.55 19.40
C LYS A 297 12.60 9.53 18.53
N PHE A 298 13.49 8.76 19.15
CA PHE A 298 13.94 7.51 18.57
C PHE A 298 12.81 6.48 18.58
N ASP A 299 12.74 5.66 17.54
CA ASP A 299 11.84 4.52 17.48
C ASP A 299 12.37 3.35 18.31
N SER A 300 11.52 2.35 18.54
CA SER A 300 11.92 1.15 19.29
C SER A 300 13.12 0.46 18.61
N GLU A 301 14.12 0.11 19.42
CA GLU A 301 15.37 -0.53 18.97
C GLU A 301 16.17 0.31 17.96
N PHE A 302 15.87 1.61 17.80
CA PHE A 302 16.53 2.51 16.86
C PHE A 302 16.50 2.02 15.40
N LYS A 303 15.40 1.39 14.97
CA LYS A 303 15.27 0.85 13.60
C LYS A 303 15.45 1.94 12.54
N ASN A 304 14.98 3.16 12.79
CA ASN A 304 15.13 4.28 11.87
C ASN A 304 16.60 4.68 11.67
N ILE A 305 17.46 4.54 12.68
CA ILE A 305 18.91 4.78 12.51
C ILE A 305 19.47 3.78 11.50
N THR A 306 19.13 2.50 11.66
CA THR A 306 19.57 1.42 10.76
C THR A 306 19.03 1.59 9.35
N ARG A 307 17.77 1.99 9.23
CA ARG A 307 17.08 2.15 7.95
C ARG A 307 17.56 3.37 7.17
N ILE A 308 17.76 4.49 7.86
CA ILE A 308 18.23 5.73 7.24
C ILE A 308 19.73 5.66 6.98
N MET A 309 20.50 5.00 7.85
CA MET A 309 21.97 5.09 7.92
C MET A 309 22.41 6.56 7.97
N PRO A 310 22.02 7.33 9.01
CA PRO A 310 22.40 8.73 9.09
C PRO A 310 23.92 8.84 9.24
N ASP A 311 24.51 9.90 8.69
CA ASP A 311 25.90 10.25 8.87
C ASP A 311 26.12 11.08 10.13
N ILE A 312 25.09 11.86 10.47
CA ILE A 312 25.06 12.78 11.60
C ILE A 312 23.71 12.61 12.28
N ILE A 313 23.75 12.46 13.60
CA ILE A 313 22.58 12.46 14.46
C ILE A 313 22.65 13.71 15.32
N VAL A 314 21.60 14.53 15.29
CA VAL A 314 21.43 15.66 16.20
C VAL A 314 20.36 15.30 17.22
N TYR A 315 20.69 15.40 18.50
CA TYR A 315 19.74 15.25 19.59
C TYR A 315 19.52 16.60 20.27
N SER A 316 18.32 17.17 20.13
CA SER A 316 17.91 18.35 20.88
C SER A 316 17.54 17.90 22.28
N PHE A 317 18.37 18.23 23.26
CA PHE A 317 18.11 17.83 24.64
C PHE A 317 16.82 18.52 25.13
N PRO A 318 15.81 17.77 25.58
CA PRO A 318 14.50 18.35 25.90
C PRO A 318 14.58 19.26 27.12
N THR A 319 13.73 20.28 27.13
CA THR A 319 13.61 21.16 28.30
C THR A 319 12.86 20.41 29.40
N PHE A 320 13.40 20.37 30.62
CA PHE A 320 12.67 19.82 31.76
C PHE A 320 11.51 20.76 32.11
N ASN A 321 10.28 20.24 32.01
CA ASN A 321 9.07 20.93 32.42
C ASN A 321 8.36 20.11 33.49
N GLU A 322 8.44 20.58 34.72
CA GLU A 322 7.94 19.90 35.92
C GLU A 322 6.44 19.63 35.89
N ASP A 323 5.65 20.56 35.35
CA ASP A 323 4.19 20.47 35.29
C ASP A 323 3.71 19.36 34.35
N THR A 324 4.53 19.01 33.36
CA THR A 324 4.20 18.05 32.30
C THR A 324 4.96 16.73 32.42
N PHE A 325 5.97 16.66 33.30
CA PHE A 325 6.76 15.46 33.47
C PHE A 325 6.01 14.43 34.33
N VAL A 326 5.56 13.35 33.67
CA VAL A 326 5.01 12.17 34.34
C VAL A 326 6.06 11.08 34.33
N ASP A 327 6.48 10.65 35.53
CA ASP A 327 7.30 9.45 35.67
C ASP A 327 6.40 8.21 35.59
N THR A 328 6.42 7.55 34.44
CA THR A 328 5.60 6.36 34.18
C THR A 328 6.17 5.09 34.81
N GLU A 329 7.43 5.09 35.27
CA GLU A 329 8.05 3.92 35.91
C GLU A 329 7.65 3.77 37.39
N ASP A 330 7.28 4.88 38.07
CA ASP A 330 6.88 4.88 39.48
C ASP A 330 5.41 4.42 39.73
N GLU A 331 4.57 4.36 38.70
CA GLU A 331 3.16 3.91 38.83
C GLU A 331 3.03 2.39 39.09
N ASP A 332 3.97 1.58 38.58
CA ASP A 332 3.96 0.12 38.77
C ASP A 332 4.45 -0.31 40.16
N ASP A 333 5.30 0.51 40.81
CA ASP A 333 5.76 0.27 42.18
C ASP A 333 4.77 0.76 43.25
N LYS A 334 4.04 1.86 42.98
CA LYS A 334 3.00 2.36 43.90
C LYS A 334 1.80 1.41 44.03
N LYS A 335 1.48 0.60 43.02
CA LYS A 335 0.40 -0.41 43.09
C LYS A 335 0.71 -1.61 43.99
N LYS A 336 1.96 -1.81 44.42
CA LYS A 336 2.35 -2.94 45.28
C LYS A 336 2.39 -2.62 46.78
N ASN A 337 2.26 -1.35 47.17
CA ASN A 337 2.52 -0.93 48.54
C ASN A 337 1.51 0.07 49.13
N SER A 338 0.22 -0.06 48.81
CA SER A 338 -0.83 0.65 49.54
C SER A 338 -1.41 -0.23 50.66
N ASN A 339 -0.88 -0.10 51.88
CA ASN A 339 -1.59 -0.43 53.11
C ASN A 339 -2.12 0.89 53.72
N PRO A 340 -3.39 1.00 54.14
CA PRO A 340 -3.94 2.24 54.67
C PRO A 340 -3.83 2.29 56.20
N LEU A 341 -3.23 3.35 56.74
CA LEU A 341 -3.33 3.82 58.14
C LEU A 341 -2.56 5.16 58.20
N SER A 342 -2.91 6.24 58.90
CA SER A 342 -4.04 6.73 59.70
C SER A 342 -3.84 8.26 59.86
N LEU A 343 -4.87 8.94 60.36
CA LEU A 343 -5.03 10.38 60.57
C LEU A 343 -4.05 11.06 61.57
N ASP A 344 -4.03 12.40 61.44
CA ASP A 344 -3.72 13.49 62.41
C ASP A 344 -2.28 14.05 62.51
N GLU A 345 -2.07 15.29 62.02
CA GLU A 345 -1.89 16.51 62.86
C GLU A 345 -1.71 17.80 62.01
N PRO A 346 -2.27 18.97 62.41
CA PRO A 346 -2.10 20.23 61.70
C PRO A 346 -0.97 21.08 62.32
N GLY A 347 0.13 21.22 61.60
CA GLY A 347 1.22 22.12 61.97
C GLY A 347 2.01 22.57 60.74
N LYS A 348 2.04 23.89 60.50
CA LYS A 348 2.79 24.57 59.43
C LYS A 348 4.19 23.96 59.23
N THR A 349 4.36 23.19 58.16
CA THR A 349 5.66 22.85 57.60
C THR A 349 5.89 23.71 56.37
N VAL A 350 7.09 24.30 56.32
CA VAL A 350 7.66 24.93 55.13
C VAL A 350 7.67 23.89 54.00
N ASP A 351 7.53 24.36 52.76
CA ASP A 351 7.39 23.66 51.47
C ASP A 351 8.57 22.71 51.08
N VAL A 352 9.01 21.87 52.03
CA VAL A 352 10.16 20.95 51.91
C VAL A 352 9.75 19.66 51.18
N GLU A 353 8.48 19.29 51.25
CA GLU A 353 7.94 18.13 50.51
C GLU A 353 7.85 18.39 49.00
N GLY A 354 7.45 19.61 48.59
CA GLY A 354 7.42 20.02 47.18
C GLY A 354 8.81 20.04 46.54
N LEU A 355 9.81 20.62 47.22
CA LEU A 355 11.21 20.63 46.76
C LEU A 355 11.82 19.23 46.60
N SER A 356 11.41 18.27 47.45
CA SER A 356 11.82 16.86 47.36
C SER A 356 11.20 16.18 46.14
N GLU A 357 9.95 16.51 45.79
CA GLU A 357 9.27 15.94 44.63
C GLU A 357 9.82 16.50 43.31
N SER A 358 10.06 17.81 43.21
CA SER A 358 10.69 18.44 42.03
C SER A 358 12.08 17.85 41.75
N ALA A 359 12.88 17.66 42.81
CA ALA A 359 14.21 17.05 42.70
C ALA A 359 14.13 15.60 42.20
N LYS A 360 13.18 14.80 42.72
CA LYS A 360 12.94 13.42 42.26
C LYS A 360 12.52 13.37 40.80
N LYS A 361 11.61 14.24 40.35
CA LYS A 361 11.19 14.35 38.95
C LYS A 361 12.36 14.73 38.03
N LEU A 362 13.20 15.67 38.46
CA LEU A 362 14.40 16.04 37.71
C LEU A 362 15.40 14.88 37.64
N GLU A 363 15.63 14.14 38.72
CA GLU A 363 16.49 12.95 38.73
C GLU A 363 15.95 11.84 37.84
N ALA A 364 14.64 11.57 37.87
CA ALA A 364 13.96 10.62 37.00
C ALA A 364 14.11 11.00 35.53
N PHE A 365 13.82 12.26 35.18
CA PHE A 365 14.06 12.81 33.85
C PHE A 365 15.51 12.58 33.41
N GLN A 366 16.47 12.93 34.26
CA GLN A 366 17.89 12.74 33.99
C GLN A 366 18.30 11.27 33.84
N ARG A 367 17.71 10.35 34.60
CA ARG A 367 17.90 8.90 34.47
C ARG A 367 17.41 8.41 33.12
N LYS A 368 16.20 8.81 32.71
CA LYS A 368 15.63 8.50 31.39
C LYS A 368 16.51 8.98 30.24
N GLN A 369 17.02 10.22 30.31
CA GLN A 369 17.95 10.74 29.31
C GLN A 369 19.26 9.93 29.24
N ASN A 370 19.81 9.53 30.40
CA ASN A 370 21.01 8.70 30.43
C ASN A 370 20.78 7.30 29.84
N ALA A 371 19.60 6.72 30.06
CA ALA A 371 19.22 5.42 29.49
C ALA A 371 19.17 5.50 27.96
N ILE A 372 18.49 6.52 27.42
CA ILE A 372 18.45 6.80 25.97
C ILE A 372 19.86 6.90 25.40
N PHE A 373 20.75 7.66 26.02
CA PHE A 373 22.13 7.77 25.54
C PHE A 373 22.91 6.46 25.62
N SER A 374 22.72 5.67 26.67
CA SER A 374 23.41 4.38 26.81
C SER A 374 23.02 3.43 25.68
N GLU A 375 21.73 3.34 25.39
CA GLU A 375 21.18 2.49 24.33
C GLU A 375 21.57 3.02 22.94
N LEU A 376 21.42 4.33 22.72
CA LEU A 376 21.83 5.00 21.48
C LEU A 376 23.30 4.74 21.18
N ILE A 377 24.21 5.01 22.12
CA ILE A 377 25.65 4.83 21.90
C ILE A 377 26.00 3.36 21.65
N THR A 378 25.32 2.43 22.32
CA THR A 378 25.48 0.99 22.03
C THR A 378 25.13 0.69 20.57
N ARG A 379 24.02 1.26 20.07
CA ARG A 379 23.65 1.14 18.66
C ARG A 379 24.64 1.83 17.73
N LEU A 380 25.11 3.05 18.05
CA LEU A 380 26.04 3.78 17.19
C LEU A 380 27.38 3.03 17.03
N LYS A 381 27.86 2.41 18.11
CA LYS A 381 29.08 1.59 18.08
C LYS A 381 28.94 0.34 17.21
N SER A 382 27.73 -0.20 17.02
CA SER A 382 27.54 -1.38 16.17
C SER A 382 27.80 -1.12 14.68
N PHE A 383 27.83 0.15 14.25
CA PHE A 383 28.19 0.53 12.88
C PHE A 383 29.70 0.54 12.60
N GLY A 384 30.54 0.39 13.63
CA GLY A 384 32.00 0.29 13.45
C GLY A 384 32.60 1.52 12.76
N ALA A 385 33.17 1.33 11.56
CA ALA A 385 33.81 2.41 10.79
C ALA A 385 32.80 3.44 10.24
N ASP A 386 31.54 3.04 10.10
CA ASP A 386 30.46 3.87 9.55
C ASP A 386 29.61 4.52 10.67
N ALA A 387 30.14 4.57 11.89
CA ALA A 387 29.45 5.16 13.03
C ALA A 387 29.19 6.67 12.83
N PRO A 388 27.96 7.16 13.09
CA PRO A 388 27.60 8.55 12.82
C PRO A 388 28.16 9.54 13.83
N TYR A 389 28.38 10.78 13.43
CA TYR A 389 28.65 11.85 14.39
C TYR A 389 27.40 12.14 15.23
N LEU A 390 27.56 12.25 16.54
CA LEU A 390 26.47 12.62 17.45
C LEU A 390 26.65 14.07 17.90
N ILE A 391 25.67 14.93 17.64
CA ILE A 391 25.64 16.31 18.11
C ILE A 391 24.49 16.44 19.11
N ILE A 392 24.79 16.84 20.34
CA ILE A 392 23.80 17.06 21.39
C ILE A 392 23.69 18.56 21.62
N LEU A 393 22.50 19.11 21.41
CA LEU A 393 22.20 20.53 21.61
C LEU A 393 21.43 20.74 22.91
N ASN A 394 21.43 21.96 23.44
CA ASN A 394 20.69 22.34 24.65
C ASN A 394 21.05 21.53 25.91
N CYS A 395 22.27 20.99 25.98
CA CYS A 395 22.67 20.12 27.08
C CYS A 395 23.72 20.79 27.97
N THR A 396 23.29 21.29 29.13
CA THR A 396 24.18 21.84 30.17
C THR A 396 24.76 20.77 31.09
N LYS A 397 24.17 19.56 31.09
CA LYS A 397 24.58 18.44 31.94
C LYS A 397 25.95 17.88 31.58
N TYR A 398 26.28 17.86 30.29
CA TYR A 398 27.53 17.30 29.80
C TYR A 398 28.33 18.33 29.01
N THR A 399 29.64 18.25 29.11
CA THR A 399 30.55 18.84 28.13
C THR A 399 30.87 17.77 27.08
N SER A 400 31.40 18.18 25.92
CA SER A 400 31.84 17.21 24.90
C SER A 400 32.80 16.17 25.48
N LYS A 401 33.81 16.62 26.23
CA LYS A 401 34.79 15.73 26.86
C LYS A 401 34.15 14.79 27.89
N SER A 402 33.34 15.32 28.81
CA SER A 402 32.72 14.46 29.85
C SER A 402 31.73 13.46 29.27
N PHE A 403 31.04 13.78 28.17
CA PHE A 403 30.20 12.82 27.45
C PHE A 403 31.02 11.74 26.75
N GLN A 404 32.06 12.14 26.00
CA GLN A 404 32.96 11.23 25.30
C GLN A 404 33.61 10.23 26.26
N ASP A 405 34.11 10.70 27.41
CA ASP A 405 34.74 9.87 28.43
C ASP A 405 33.72 8.89 29.04
N LYS A 406 32.54 9.39 29.45
CA LYS A 406 31.49 8.58 30.08
C LYS A 406 30.98 7.46 29.18
N TYR A 407 30.69 7.76 27.93
CA TYR A 407 30.08 6.81 26.98
C TYR A 407 31.10 6.13 26.07
N SER A 408 32.39 6.49 26.18
CA SER A 408 33.47 6.01 25.30
C SER A 408 33.11 6.15 23.81
N TYR A 409 32.63 7.34 23.43
CA TYR A 409 32.21 7.63 22.05
C TYR A 409 32.82 8.94 21.56
N GLN A 410 33.93 8.84 20.82
CA GLN A 410 34.77 9.98 20.44
C GLN A 410 34.14 10.89 19.38
N TYR A 411 33.10 10.42 18.69
CA TYR A 411 32.41 11.17 17.63
C TYR A 411 31.23 12.00 18.15
N ALA A 412 31.18 12.27 19.46
CA ALA A 412 30.16 13.11 20.09
C ALA A 412 30.63 14.58 20.25
N LEU A 413 29.74 15.53 19.95
CA LEU A 413 29.87 16.95 20.25
C LEU A 413 28.67 17.38 21.10
N VAL A 414 28.91 17.98 22.26
CA VAL A 414 27.86 18.49 23.14
C VAL A 414 27.97 20.01 23.23
N ASN A 415 26.86 20.70 22.96
CA ASN A 415 26.72 22.15 23.06
C ASN A 415 25.62 22.50 24.08
N PRO A 416 25.89 23.39 25.04
CA PRO A 416 24.89 23.83 26.02
C PRO A 416 23.76 24.68 25.41
N ASN A 417 23.97 25.27 24.24
CA ASN A 417 23.02 26.19 23.61
C ASN A 417 22.39 25.60 22.33
N LYS A 418 21.28 26.22 21.91
CA LYS A 418 20.72 25.98 20.57
C LYS A 418 21.75 26.41 19.52
N ILE A 419 21.90 25.59 18.47
CA ILE A 419 22.65 25.97 17.27
C ILE A 419 21.64 26.21 16.16
N GLY A 420 21.70 27.39 15.54
CA GLY A 420 20.87 27.69 14.37
C GLY A 420 21.21 26.79 13.18
N MET A 421 20.21 26.45 12.38
CA MET A 421 20.35 25.49 11.28
C MET A 421 21.36 25.90 10.20
N ASN A 422 21.59 27.19 10.02
CA ASN A 422 22.63 27.68 9.10
C ASN A 422 24.04 27.24 9.54
N VAL A 423 24.32 27.29 10.84
CA VAL A 423 25.62 26.86 11.40
C VAL A 423 25.73 25.33 11.32
N LEU A 424 24.65 24.61 11.65
CA LEU A 424 24.63 23.15 11.53
C LEU A 424 24.86 22.71 10.07
N ALA A 425 24.24 23.37 9.10
CA ALA A 425 24.47 23.10 7.68
C ALA A 425 25.94 23.32 7.28
N GLN A 426 26.58 24.40 7.74
CA GLN A 426 28.02 24.62 7.50
C GLN A 426 28.90 23.51 8.09
N MET A 427 28.57 23.03 9.29
CA MET A 427 29.29 21.90 9.90
C MET A 427 29.11 20.61 9.09
N ILE A 428 27.92 20.37 8.57
CA ILE A 428 27.61 19.23 7.70
C ILE A 428 28.46 19.29 6.43
N HIS A 429 28.53 20.45 5.76
CA HIS A 429 29.36 20.62 4.57
C HIS A 429 30.84 20.35 4.82
N GLN A 430 31.39 20.88 5.92
CA GLN A 430 32.78 20.64 6.29
C GLN A 430 33.08 19.16 6.56
N LEU A 431 32.13 18.43 7.15
CA LEU A 431 32.25 16.99 7.37
C LEU A 431 32.18 16.22 6.05
N GLU A 432 31.27 16.60 5.16
CA GLU A 432 31.12 16.01 3.83
C GLU A 432 32.40 16.18 3.01
N GLU A 433 32.95 17.40 2.93
CA GLU A 433 34.20 17.69 2.21
C GLU A 433 35.36 16.81 2.72
N LYS A 434 35.53 16.69 4.04
CA LYS A 434 36.58 15.84 4.63
C LYS A 434 36.40 14.37 4.28
N ARG A 435 35.15 13.88 4.25
CA ARG A 435 34.85 12.50 3.87
C ARG A 435 35.13 12.25 2.39
N LEU A 436 34.71 13.17 1.51
CA LEU A 436 34.99 13.08 0.07
C LEU A 436 36.48 13.06 -0.23
N GLN A 437 37.27 13.88 0.47
CA GLN A 437 38.73 13.85 0.35
C GLN A 437 39.32 12.50 0.77
N LYS A 438 38.82 11.91 1.85
CA LYS A 438 39.26 10.58 2.33
C LYS A 438 38.86 9.47 1.35
N GLU A 439 37.61 9.47 0.87
CA GLU A 439 37.14 8.50 -0.13
C GLU A 439 37.97 8.57 -1.42
N GLU A 440 38.29 9.78 -1.88
CA GLU A 440 39.12 9.98 -3.05
C GLU A 440 40.55 9.44 -2.83
N GLN A 441 41.14 9.69 -1.66
CA GLN A 441 42.42 9.12 -1.28
C GLN A 441 42.38 7.59 -1.26
N ASP A 442 41.35 6.99 -0.68
CA ASP A 442 41.17 5.54 -0.59
C ASP A 442 40.99 4.89 -1.98
N ILE A 443 40.22 5.51 -2.87
CA ILE A 443 40.05 5.05 -4.26
C ILE A 443 41.38 5.15 -5.01
N ASN A 444 42.09 6.27 -4.88
CA ASN A 444 43.40 6.45 -5.52
C ASN A 444 44.43 5.43 -5.02
N ALA A 445 44.43 5.14 -3.71
CA ALA A 445 45.27 4.10 -3.13
C ALA A 445 44.91 2.70 -3.66
N LYS A 446 43.62 2.37 -3.80
CA LYS A 446 43.15 1.11 -4.41
C LYS A 446 43.56 0.99 -5.88
N ILE A 447 43.44 2.06 -6.66
CA ILE A 447 43.88 2.10 -8.07
C ILE A 447 45.39 1.84 -8.15
N ALA A 448 46.18 2.53 -7.33
CA ALA A 448 47.62 2.34 -7.28
C ALA A 448 48.01 0.90 -6.89
N ALA A 449 47.33 0.32 -5.89
CA ALA A 449 47.54 -1.05 -5.46
C ALA A 449 47.21 -2.07 -6.56
N LEU A 450 46.10 -1.90 -7.28
CA LEU A 450 45.72 -2.76 -8.41
C LEU A 450 46.73 -2.66 -9.56
N ARG A 451 47.13 -1.44 -9.93
CA ARG A 451 48.13 -1.22 -10.98
C ARG A 451 49.50 -1.79 -10.61
N LYS A 452 49.87 -1.78 -9.33
CA LYS A 452 51.10 -2.43 -8.84
C LYS A 452 51.02 -3.95 -8.95
N LYS A 453 49.84 -4.55 -8.75
CA LYS A 453 49.62 -6.00 -8.82
C LYS A 453 49.69 -6.52 -10.26
N ASP A 454 49.06 -5.82 -11.20
CA ASP A 454 49.11 -6.15 -12.63
C ASP A 454 48.91 -4.88 -13.47
N PRO A 455 50.01 -4.26 -13.94
CA PRO A 455 49.94 -3.03 -14.70
C PRO A 455 49.15 -3.15 -16.01
N MET A 456 49.22 -4.30 -16.69
CA MET A 456 48.56 -4.48 -17.99
C MET A 456 47.06 -4.65 -17.82
N LYS A 457 46.62 -5.48 -16.88
CA LYS A 457 45.20 -5.73 -16.62
C LYS A 457 44.47 -4.50 -16.11
N TYR A 458 45.10 -3.70 -15.24
CA TYR A 458 44.45 -2.60 -14.53
C TYR A 458 44.82 -1.20 -15.07
N ALA A 459 45.48 -1.10 -16.23
CA ALA A 459 45.85 0.17 -16.85
C ALA A 459 44.65 1.13 -17.01
N LYS A 460 43.49 0.60 -17.41
CA LYS A 460 42.27 1.38 -17.68
C LYS A 460 41.37 1.60 -16.47
N VAL A 461 41.69 1.03 -15.30
CA VAL A 461 40.92 1.27 -14.08
C VAL A 461 41.12 2.71 -13.63
N ASN A 462 40.01 3.39 -13.33
CA ASN A 462 39.94 4.78 -12.89
C ASN A 462 38.82 4.93 -11.84
N LYS A 463 38.53 6.16 -11.40
CA LYS A 463 37.47 6.44 -10.41
C LYS A 463 36.10 5.92 -10.86
N THR A 464 35.75 6.07 -12.14
CA THR A 464 34.45 5.63 -12.69
C THR A 464 34.26 4.12 -12.70
N TYR A 465 35.33 3.33 -12.52
CA TYR A 465 35.21 1.89 -12.30
C TYR A 465 34.61 1.56 -10.92
N PHE A 466 34.89 2.39 -9.91
CA PHE A 466 34.41 2.22 -8.54
C PHE A 466 33.11 2.98 -8.25
N ASP A 467 32.93 4.12 -8.92
CA ASP A 467 31.71 4.94 -8.85
C ASP A 467 31.20 5.21 -10.27
N PRO A 468 30.49 4.25 -10.88
CA PRO A 468 30.01 4.40 -12.25
C PRO A 468 28.96 5.52 -12.34
N PRO A 469 28.87 6.21 -13.49
CA PRO A 469 27.86 7.24 -13.73
C PRO A 469 26.43 6.77 -13.44
N LYS A 470 25.67 7.66 -12.81
CA LYS A 470 24.25 7.46 -12.44
C LYS A 470 23.48 8.70 -12.82
N TYR A 471 22.30 8.52 -13.41
CA TYR A 471 21.35 9.59 -13.64
C TYR A 471 20.32 9.61 -12.50
N PHE A 472 20.44 10.60 -11.61
CA PHE A 472 19.49 10.83 -10.53
C PHE A 472 18.29 11.62 -11.03
N VAL A 473 17.11 11.04 -10.91
CA VAL A 473 15.89 11.62 -11.49
C VAL A 473 15.21 12.53 -10.50
N SER A 474 14.67 13.64 -11.01
CA SER A 474 13.84 14.54 -10.21
C SER A 474 12.59 13.82 -9.73
N LYS A 475 12.23 14.02 -8.46
CA LYS A 475 11.00 13.53 -7.83
C LYS A 475 9.70 13.92 -8.54
N LYS A 476 9.75 14.97 -9.36
CA LYS A 476 8.59 15.50 -10.10
C LYS A 476 8.47 14.92 -11.50
N ASP A 477 9.48 14.18 -11.95
CA ASP A 477 9.53 13.59 -13.28
C ASP A 477 8.83 12.23 -13.29
N GLU A 478 8.11 11.89 -14.35
CA GLU A 478 7.44 10.59 -14.50
C GLU A 478 8.43 9.42 -14.42
N MET A 479 9.69 9.62 -14.87
CA MET A 479 10.78 8.64 -14.73
C MET A 479 11.14 8.33 -13.27
N SER A 480 10.67 9.12 -12.30
CA SER A 480 10.84 8.78 -10.89
C SER A 480 9.83 7.74 -10.39
N HIS A 481 8.91 7.27 -11.24
CA HIS A 481 7.88 6.29 -10.90
C HIS A 481 8.03 5.01 -11.72
N ALA A 482 7.84 3.87 -11.03
CA ALA A 482 7.71 2.55 -11.63
C ALA A 482 6.58 1.78 -10.93
N LEU A 483 5.96 0.83 -11.64
CA LEU A 483 4.92 -0.04 -11.10
C LEU A 483 5.37 -1.49 -11.15
N ILE A 484 5.61 -2.11 -10.00
CA ILE A 484 5.93 -3.54 -9.92
C ILE A 484 4.63 -4.34 -10.00
N ILE A 485 4.51 -5.19 -10.99
CA ILE A 485 3.30 -5.96 -11.28
C ILE A 485 3.35 -7.34 -10.63
N ARG A 486 2.25 -7.75 -9.99
CA ARG A 486 2.05 -9.08 -9.42
C ARG A 486 0.72 -9.66 -9.83
N ASP A 487 0.66 -10.98 -9.89
CA ASP A 487 -0.60 -11.71 -10.07
C ASP A 487 -1.36 -11.78 -8.75
N ALA A 488 -2.65 -11.50 -8.81
CA ALA A 488 -3.58 -11.60 -7.71
C ALA A 488 -4.96 -12.04 -8.23
N SER A 489 -5.89 -12.30 -7.32
CA SER A 489 -7.28 -12.60 -7.68
C SER A 489 -8.25 -11.77 -6.85
N LEU A 490 -9.20 -11.10 -7.48
CA LEU A 490 -10.29 -10.39 -6.82
C LEU A 490 -11.35 -11.40 -6.36
N VAL A 491 -11.73 -11.36 -5.09
CA VAL A 491 -12.66 -12.32 -4.47
C VAL A 491 -14.01 -11.67 -4.19
N GLU A 492 -13.99 -10.49 -3.59
CA GLU A 492 -15.19 -9.73 -3.22
C GLU A 492 -14.95 -8.25 -3.46
N ILE A 493 -15.99 -7.50 -3.84
CA ILE A 493 -15.89 -6.06 -4.03
C ILE A 493 -17.23 -5.35 -3.76
N SER A 494 -17.15 -4.22 -3.09
CA SER A 494 -18.23 -3.25 -2.91
C SER A 494 -17.85 -1.91 -3.54
N GLU A 495 -18.68 -0.88 -3.36
CA GLU A 495 -18.35 0.47 -3.80
C GLU A 495 -17.22 1.13 -3.00
N SER A 496 -16.95 0.62 -1.79
CA SER A 496 -16.04 1.24 -0.81
C SER A 496 -14.82 0.38 -0.50
N THR A 497 -14.95 -0.94 -0.59
CA THR A 497 -13.93 -1.90 -0.14
C THR A 497 -13.85 -3.11 -1.07
N CYS A 498 -12.77 -3.87 -0.99
CA CYS A 498 -12.61 -5.13 -1.71
C CYS A 498 -11.76 -6.13 -0.92
N PHE A 499 -11.88 -7.39 -1.32
CA PHE A 499 -11.02 -8.48 -0.88
C PHE A 499 -10.35 -9.14 -2.08
N PHE A 500 -9.05 -9.35 -1.98
CA PHE A 500 -8.26 -10.01 -3.02
C PHE A 500 -7.22 -10.94 -2.40
N THR A 501 -6.75 -11.90 -3.18
CA THR A 501 -5.75 -12.89 -2.76
C THR A 501 -4.47 -12.82 -3.59
N THR A 502 -3.34 -13.12 -2.95
CA THR A 502 -2.03 -13.27 -3.61
C THR A 502 -1.36 -14.58 -3.19
N LYS A 503 -0.44 -15.09 -4.02
CA LYS A 503 0.37 -16.28 -3.68
C LYS A 503 1.53 -15.94 -2.73
N GLU A 504 2.13 -14.77 -2.93
CA GLU A 504 3.21 -14.26 -2.08
C GLU A 504 2.65 -13.23 -1.09
N GLU A 505 3.21 -13.19 0.11
CA GLU A 505 2.82 -12.19 1.11
C GLU A 505 3.29 -10.80 0.67
N ILE A 506 2.37 -9.83 0.74
CA ILE A 506 2.63 -8.41 0.52
C ILE A 506 2.43 -7.62 1.80
N GLY A 507 3.15 -6.51 1.94
CA GLY A 507 3.11 -5.59 3.06
C GLY A 507 2.01 -4.54 2.96
N TYR A 508 1.76 -3.81 4.06
CA TYR A 508 0.89 -2.63 4.04
C TYR A 508 1.36 -1.62 2.99
N GLY A 509 0.40 -0.95 2.36
CA GLY A 509 0.67 0.07 1.37
C GLY A 509 -0.56 0.38 0.54
N ASN A 510 -0.36 1.26 -0.44
CA ASN A 510 -1.31 1.53 -1.49
C ASN A 510 -0.92 0.72 -2.74
N TYR A 511 -1.91 0.14 -3.39
CA TYR A 511 -1.74 -0.66 -4.60
C TYR A 511 -2.81 -0.30 -5.62
N TYR A 512 -2.54 -0.51 -6.91
CA TYR A 512 -3.59 -0.46 -7.93
C TYR A 512 -4.05 -1.86 -8.31
N LEU A 513 -5.36 -2.05 -8.40
CA LEU A 513 -5.97 -3.22 -9.02
C LEU A 513 -6.35 -2.88 -10.45
N THR A 514 -6.16 -3.80 -11.40
CA THR A 514 -6.50 -3.56 -12.82
C THR A 514 -7.94 -3.88 -13.19
N HIS A 515 -8.72 -4.48 -12.28
CA HIS A 515 -10.10 -4.90 -12.53
C HIS A 515 -10.99 -4.50 -11.33
N PRO A 516 -12.23 -4.01 -11.55
CA PRO A 516 -12.94 -3.85 -12.83
C PRO A 516 -12.36 -2.78 -13.77
N PHE A 517 -11.54 -1.89 -13.23
CA PHE A 517 -10.71 -0.91 -13.92
C PHE A 517 -9.55 -0.54 -12.98
N ASN A 518 -8.63 0.33 -13.43
CA ASN A 518 -7.54 0.79 -12.57
C ASN A 518 -8.07 1.62 -11.39
N LEU A 519 -8.01 1.06 -10.18
CA LEU A 519 -8.41 1.73 -8.94
C LEU A 519 -7.36 1.53 -7.85
N ALA A 520 -7.23 2.49 -6.94
CA ALA A 520 -6.27 2.41 -5.83
C ALA A 520 -6.94 1.77 -4.61
N VAL A 521 -6.17 0.96 -3.88
CA VAL A 521 -6.60 0.33 -2.63
C VAL A 521 -5.53 0.50 -1.56
N LYS A 522 -5.97 0.90 -0.36
CA LYS A 522 -5.15 0.89 0.85
C LYS A 522 -5.41 -0.40 1.62
N ILE A 523 -4.38 -1.23 1.81
CA ILE A 523 -4.52 -2.45 2.61
C ILE A 523 -4.64 -2.09 4.08
N VAL A 524 -5.65 -2.66 4.74
CA VAL A 524 -5.92 -2.50 6.18
C VAL A 524 -5.97 -3.86 6.88
N PRO A 525 -5.61 -3.93 8.18
CA PRO A 525 -5.64 -5.18 8.90
C PRO A 525 -7.07 -5.67 9.12
N GLN A 526 -7.24 -6.99 9.10
CA GLN A 526 -8.45 -7.71 9.50
C GLN A 526 -8.18 -8.41 10.83
N GLU A 527 -8.97 -8.13 11.87
CA GLU A 527 -8.79 -8.73 13.20
C GLU A 527 -7.33 -8.59 13.73
N GLY A 528 -6.71 -7.43 13.47
CA GLY A 528 -5.32 -7.14 13.85
C GLY A 528 -4.24 -7.78 12.97
N LYS A 529 -4.60 -8.60 11.98
CA LYS A 529 -3.66 -9.24 11.04
C LYS A 529 -3.69 -8.57 9.67
N LEU A 530 -2.53 -8.45 9.04
CA LEU A 530 -2.42 -7.86 7.70
C LEU A 530 -3.16 -8.68 6.63
N SER A 531 -3.12 -10.00 6.75
CA SER A 531 -3.73 -10.94 5.82
C SER A 531 -4.24 -12.18 6.56
N VAL A 532 -5.18 -12.87 5.91
CA VAL A 532 -5.69 -14.18 6.36
C VAL A 532 -5.17 -15.22 5.38
N LYS A 533 -4.42 -16.21 5.88
CA LYS A 533 -3.91 -17.29 5.02
C LYS A 533 -5.02 -18.27 4.69
N GLU A 534 -5.31 -18.45 3.41
CA GLU A 534 -6.32 -19.35 2.86
C GLU A 534 -5.65 -20.33 1.90
N GLY A 535 -5.38 -21.55 2.38
CA GLY A 535 -4.60 -22.55 1.64
C GLY A 535 -3.19 -22.04 1.31
N ASP A 536 -2.88 -21.97 0.02
CA ASP A 536 -1.60 -21.48 -0.52
C ASP A 536 -1.61 -19.99 -0.86
N THR A 537 -2.64 -19.26 -0.45
CA THR A 537 -2.81 -17.83 -0.74
C THR A 537 -3.03 -17.00 0.52
N TYR A 538 -2.86 -15.69 0.38
CA TYR A 538 -3.09 -14.70 1.43
C TYR A 538 -4.21 -13.77 0.99
N LYS A 539 -5.30 -13.69 1.77
CA LYS A 539 -6.44 -12.81 1.55
C LYS A 539 -6.22 -11.47 2.27
N TYR A 540 -6.48 -10.38 1.55
CA TYR A 540 -6.30 -9.00 2.00
C TYR A 540 -7.62 -8.23 1.96
N HIS A 541 -7.75 -7.21 2.80
CA HIS A 541 -8.85 -6.24 2.80
C HIS A 541 -8.32 -4.89 2.35
N GLY A 542 -8.89 -4.35 1.27
CA GLY A 542 -8.50 -3.08 0.68
C GLY A 542 -9.62 -2.06 0.77
N LEU A 543 -9.31 -0.86 1.24
CA LEU A 543 -10.19 0.31 1.17
C LEU A 543 -9.97 1.02 -0.17
N ILE A 544 -11.02 1.19 -0.98
CA ILE A 544 -10.95 1.73 -2.34
C ILE A 544 -10.87 3.24 -2.30
N HIS A 545 -9.85 3.83 -2.91
CA HIS A 545 -9.73 5.28 -3.00
C HIS A 545 -9.22 5.73 -4.36
N ALA A 546 -9.04 7.04 -4.51
CA ALA A 546 -8.52 7.68 -5.70
C ALA A 546 -9.33 7.42 -6.99
N ILE A 547 -10.64 7.27 -6.82
CA ILE A 547 -11.63 7.20 -7.90
C ILE A 547 -12.47 8.47 -7.91
N GLY A 548 -12.83 8.96 -9.10
CA GLY A 548 -13.76 10.08 -9.26
C GLY A 548 -15.20 9.60 -9.38
N GLU A 549 -16.13 10.54 -9.61
CA GLU A 549 -17.56 10.23 -9.74
C GLU A 549 -17.85 9.26 -10.90
N LYS A 550 -17.16 9.42 -12.03
CA LYS A 550 -17.32 8.53 -13.20
C LYS A 550 -16.88 7.11 -12.89
N GLU A 551 -15.73 6.96 -12.26
CA GLU A 551 -15.19 5.67 -11.84
C GLU A 551 -16.09 5.03 -10.78
N LYS A 552 -16.63 5.82 -9.85
CA LYS A 552 -17.56 5.33 -8.83
C LYS A 552 -18.89 4.84 -9.43
N MET A 553 -19.44 5.55 -10.42
CA MET A 553 -20.59 5.07 -11.18
C MET A 553 -20.29 3.75 -11.90
N ARG A 554 -19.09 3.59 -12.48
CA ARG A 554 -18.68 2.35 -13.13
C ARG A 554 -18.52 1.21 -12.12
N LEU A 555 -18.01 1.49 -10.92
CA LEU A 555 -17.90 0.52 -9.84
C LEU A 555 -19.28 0.03 -9.38
N ARG A 556 -20.24 0.96 -9.22
CA ARG A 556 -21.65 0.62 -8.93
C ARG A 556 -22.25 -0.34 -9.94
N GLN A 557 -22.07 -0.05 -11.23
CA GLN A 557 -22.55 -0.92 -12.30
C GLN A 557 -21.94 -2.31 -12.19
N PHE A 558 -20.63 -2.39 -11.99
CA PHE A 558 -19.94 -3.66 -11.83
C PHE A 558 -20.42 -4.47 -10.62
N VAL A 559 -20.54 -3.84 -9.45
CA VAL A 559 -21.02 -4.51 -8.22
C VAL A 559 -22.45 -5.03 -8.43
N ASN A 560 -23.34 -4.23 -9.02
CA ASN A 560 -24.70 -4.65 -9.33
C ASN A 560 -24.75 -5.80 -10.34
N ASP A 561 -23.87 -5.79 -11.34
CA ASP A 561 -23.77 -6.88 -12.32
C ASP A 561 -23.34 -8.19 -11.63
N VAL A 562 -22.35 -8.15 -10.74
CA VAL A 562 -21.92 -9.31 -9.93
C VAL A 562 -23.07 -9.83 -9.07
N TYR A 563 -23.82 -8.93 -8.41
CA TYR A 563 -24.98 -9.30 -7.62
C TYR A 563 -26.13 -9.91 -8.43
N THR A 564 -26.34 -9.44 -9.66
CA THR A 564 -27.44 -9.89 -10.51
C THR A 564 -27.09 -11.12 -11.34
N GLN A 565 -25.80 -11.42 -11.55
CA GLN A 565 -25.35 -12.67 -12.18
C GLN A 565 -25.89 -13.89 -11.42
N HIS A 566 -25.76 -13.93 -10.09
CA HIS A 566 -26.32 -15.02 -9.28
C HIS A 566 -27.83 -15.22 -9.53
N LYS A 567 -28.60 -14.13 -9.65
CA LYS A 567 -30.04 -14.18 -9.92
C LYS A 567 -30.37 -14.55 -11.37
N LYS A 568 -29.49 -14.25 -12.33
CA LYS A 568 -29.66 -14.66 -13.73
C LYS A 568 -29.41 -16.14 -13.88
N ASP A 569 -28.34 -16.65 -13.27
CA ASP A 569 -27.98 -18.07 -13.32
C ASP A 569 -29.03 -18.95 -12.62
N GLU A 570 -29.60 -18.48 -11.50
CA GLU A 570 -30.77 -19.11 -10.87
C GLU A 570 -31.99 -19.13 -11.80
N ARG A 571 -32.33 -17.99 -12.44
CA ARG A 571 -33.46 -17.92 -13.37
C ARG A 571 -33.26 -18.74 -14.64
N GLU A 572 -32.03 -18.84 -15.13
CA GLU A 572 -31.69 -19.67 -16.29
C GLU A 572 -31.79 -21.16 -15.95
N LYS A 573 -31.36 -21.57 -14.74
CA LYS A 573 -31.60 -22.93 -14.24
C LYS A 573 -33.09 -23.22 -14.06
N GLU A 574 -33.85 -22.34 -13.42
CA GLU A 574 -35.30 -22.49 -13.26
C GLU A 574 -36.01 -22.56 -14.62
N ALA A 575 -35.60 -21.75 -15.60
CA ALA A 575 -36.14 -21.78 -16.96
C ALA A 575 -35.79 -23.07 -17.70
N GLN A 576 -34.56 -23.59 -17.53
CA GLN A 576 -34.16 -24.90 -18.07
C GLN A 576 -34.95 -26.04 -17.43
N GLU A 577 -35.09 -26.05 -16.10
CA GLU A 577 -35.91 -27.03 -15.36
C GLU A 577 -37.38 -26.98 -15.79
N GLN A 578 -37.93 -25.78 -15.99
CA GLN A 578 -39.29 -25.60 -16.46
C GLN A 578 -39.48 -26.02 -17.93
N GLN A 579 -38.48 -25.78 -18.79
CA GLN A 579 -38.48 -26.29 -20.17
C GLN A 579 -38.40 -27.81 -20.21
N GLU A 580 -37.54 -28.43 -19.39
CA GLU A 580 -37.45 -29.88 -19.26
C GLU A 580 -38.74 -30.49 -18.71
N ALA A 581 -39.35 -29.88 -17.68
CA ALA A 581 -40.63 -30.32 -17.14
C ALA A 581 -41.77 -30.22 -18.18
N ASN A 582 -41.83 -29.12 -18.93
CA ASN A 582 -42.80 -28.97 -20.02
C ASN A 582 -42.58 -29.99 -21.15
N LYS A 583 -41.31 -30.26 -21.51
CA LYS A 583 -40.98 -31.27 -22.53
C LYS A 583 -41.38 -32.67 -22.06
N ARG A 584 -41.09 -33.04 -20.81
CA ARG A 584 -41.53 -34.29 -20.20
C ARG A 584 -43.05 -34.42 -20.17
N PHE A 585 -43.76 -33.36 -19.80
CA PHE A 585 -45.22 -33.34 -19.79
C PHE A 585 -45.82 -33.52 -21.19
N ILE A 586 -45.23 -32.89 -22.22
CA ILE A 586 -45.66 -33.07 -23.62
C ILE A 586 -45.38 -34.49 -24.09
N GLU A 587 -44.20 -35.05 -23.80
CA GLU A 587 -43.84 -36.43 -24.14
C GLU A 587 -44.74 -37.46 -23.43
N GLU A 588 -45.08 -37.24 -22.17
CA GLU A 588 -46.00 -38.08 -21.41
C GLU A 588 -47.44 -37.99 -21.94
N LYS A 589 -47.88 -36.80 -22.35
CA LYS A 589 -49.20 -36.58 -22.97
C LYS A 589 -49.28 -37.17 -24.38
N GLU A 590 -48.22 -37.09 -25.18
CA GLU A 590 -48.12 -37.76 -26.48
C GLU A 590 -48.11 -39.28 -26.31
N LYS A 591 -47.36 -39.80 -25.35
CA LYS A 591 -47.36 -41.23 -25.03
C LYS A 591 -48.74 -41.72 -24.59
N ALA A 592 -49.42 -40.96 -23.72
CA ALA A 592 -50.79 -41.25 -23.31
C ALA A 592 -51.78 -41.14 -24.48
N ARG A 593 -51.59 -40.20 -25.43
CA ARG A 593 -52.41 -40.12 -26.65
C ARG A 593 -52.18 -41.33 -27.55
N LEU A 594 -50.93 -41.73 -27.76
CA LEU A 594 -50.58 -42.90 -28.57
C LEU A 594 -51.07 -44.20 -27.93
N GLU A 595 -51.01 -44.33 -26.60
CA GLU A 595 -51.59 -45.45 -25.86
C GLU A 595 -53.13 -45.46 -25.94
N ALA A 596 -53.78 -44.29 -25.89
CA ALA A 596 -55.23 -44.17 -26.08
C ALA A 596 -55.66 -44.42 -27.53
N GLU A 597 -54.89 -43.97 -28.53
CA GLU A 597 -55.12 -44.27 -29.95
C GLU A 597 -54.89 -45.75 -30.24
N ALA A 598 -53.88 -46.39 -29.62
CA ALA A 598 -53.67 -47.83 -29.73
C ALA A 598 -54.77 -48.64 -29.03
N ALA A 599 -55.27 -48.19 -27.88
CA ALA A 599 -56.41 -48.81 -27.19
C ALA A 599 -57.70 -48.65 -28.00
N ALA A 600 -57.95 -47.48 -28.58
CA ALA A 600 -59.11 -47.24 -29.46
C ALA A 600 -59.01 -48.04 -30.77
N SER A 601 -57.81 -48.23 -31.32
CA SER A 601 -57.59 -49.08 -32.51
C SER A 601 -57.81 -50.56 -32.18
N ALA A 602 -57.42 -51.01 -30.99
CA ALA A 602 -57.68 -52.36 -30.51
C ALA A 602 -59.18 -52.60 -30.20
N GLU A 603 -59.90 -51.58 -29.74
CA GLU A 603 -61.37 -51.64 -29.61
C GLU A 603 -62.06 -51.66 -30.97
N SER A 604 -61.60 -50.89 -31.96
CA SER A 604 -62.15 -50.93 -33.33
C SER A 604 -61.86 -52.24 -34.07
N GLU A 605 -60.71 -52.88 -33.85
CA GLU A 605 -60.45 -54.23 -34.37
C GLU A 605 -61.31 -55.30 -33.67
N SER A 606 -61.67 -55.08 -32.39
CA SER A 606 -62.59 -55.97 -31.66
C SER A 606 -64.07 -55.77 -32.02
N ASP A 607 -64.44 -54.60 -32.54
CA ASP A 607 -65.79 -54.30 -33.05
C ASP A 607 -65.95 -54.65 -34.54
N GLU A 608 -64.88 -54.62 -35.36
CA GLU A 608 -64.89 -55.16 -36.73
C GLU A 608 -64.85 -56.71 -36.78
N GLU A 609 -64.28 -57.39 -35.78
CA GLU A 609 -64.44 -58.85 -35.62
C GLU A 609 -65.82 -59.26 -35.06
N LYS A 610 -66.60 -58.33 -34.48
CA LYS A 610 -67.98 -58.59 -34.04
C LYS A 610 -69.04 -58.15 -35.06
N SER A 611 -68.79 -57.17 -35.92
CA SER A 611 -69.70 -56.80 -37.01
C SER A 611 -69.59 -57.72 -38.23
N SER A 612 -68.42 -58.32 -38.49
CA SER A 612 -68.23 -59.31 -39.55
C SER A 612 -68.78 -60.72 -39.23
N ALA A 613 -69.11 -60.99 -37.96
CA ALA A 613 -69.77 -62.22 -37.52
C ALA A 613 -71.32 -62.13 -37.50
N GLN A 614 -71.91 -60.94 -37.66
CA GLN A 614 -73.37 -60.74 -37.61
C GLN A 614 -74.02 -60.44 -38.97
N GLU A 615 -73.25 -60.06 -40.00
CA GLU A 615 -73.76 -59.82 -41.37
C GLU A 615 -73.74 -61.06 -42.29
N THR A 616 -73.24 -62.21 -41.81
CA THR A 616 -73.23 -63.48 -42.57
C THR A 616 -74.40 -64.42 -42.19
N GLN A 617 -75.29 -64.03 -41.27
CA GLN A 617 -76.41 -64.89 -40.81
C GLN A 617 -77.82 -64.40 -41.23
N GLU A 618 -77.95 -63.23 -41.86
CA GLU A 618 -79.27 -62.69 -42.29
C GLU A 618 -79.50 -62.67 -43.81
N LYS A 619 -78.58 -63.22 -44.62
CA LYS A 619 -78.76 -63.36 -46.07
C LYS A 619 -78.99 -64.79 -46.59
N GLU A 620 -78.99 -65.80 -45.73
CA GLU A 620 -79.33 -67.19 -46.10
C GLU A 620 -80.78 -67.60 -45.79
N LEU A 621 -81.58 -66.77 -45.11
CA LEU A 621 -82.93 -67.15 -44.66
C LEU A 621 -84.08 -66.75 -45.59
N THR A 622 -83.81 -66.26 -46.80
CA THR A 622 -84.87 -65.78 -47.72
C THR A 622 -84.93 -66.45 -49.10
N GLU A 623 -84.09 -67.44 -49.38
CA GLU A 623 -84.20 -68.26 -50.61
C GLU A 623 -84.83 -69.65 -50.39
N ASP A 624 -84.69 -70.25 -49.19
CA ASP A 624 -85.26 -71.58 -48.92
C ASP A 624 -86.79 -71.59 -48.70
N GLU A 625 -87.40 -70.45 -48.31
CA GLU A 625 -88.86 -70.34 -48.24
C GLU A 625 -89.53 -70.12 -49.60
N LYS A 626 -88.76 -69.83 -50.66
CA LYS A 626 -89.30 -69.74 -52.03
C LYS A 626 -89.19 -71.04 -52.82
N LEU A 627 -88.45 -72.04 -52.32
CA LEU A 627 -88.30 -73.34 -52.99
C LEU A 627 -89.32 -74.39 -52.51
N MET A 628 -89.95 -74.18 -51.34
CA MET A 628 -90.94 -75.11 -50.77
C MET A 628 -92.41 -74.81 -51.17
N GLN A 629 -92.68 -73.69 -51.85
CA GLN A 629 -94.03 -73.35 -52.33
C GLN A 629 -94.30 -73.71 -53.80
N SER A 630 -93.33 -74.31 -54.51
CA SER A 630 -93.51 -74.76 -55.89
C SER A 630 -93.59 -76.29 -56.05
N LEU A 631 -93.82 -77.06 -54.98
CA LEU A 631 -93.92 -78.52 -55.03
C LEU A 631 -95.17 -79.15 -54.38
N GLU A 632 -96.21 -78.37 -54.13
CA GLU A 632 -97.54 -78.89 -53.73
C GLU A 632 -98.68 -78.41 -54.63
N ASP A 633 -98.40 -78.34 -55.94
CA ASP A 633 -99.43 -78.18 -56.97
C ASP A 633 -99.22 -79.19 -58.10
N THR A 634 -99.05 -80.48 -57.77
CA THR A 634 -99.39 -81.62 -58.65
C THR A 634 -99.30 -82.98 -57.94
N ALA A 635 -100.16 -83.21 -56.94
CA ALA A 635 -100.57 -84.56 -56.54
C ALA A 635 -102.01 -84.56 -56.00
N SER A 636 -102.92 -84.22 -56.91
CA SER A 636 -104.28 -84.76 -57.11
C SER A 636 -105.05 -85.40 -55.94
N LYS A 637 -106.31 -84.97 -55.79
CA LYS A 637 -107.48 -85.78 -55.38
C LYS A 637 -107.17 -87.18 -54.84
N LYS A 638 -107.55 -87.39 -53.58
CA LYS A 638 -108.75 -88.19 -53.32
C LYS A 638 -109.57 -87.59 -52.19
#